data_AF-A0A3D0PAF9-F1
#
_entry.id   AF-A0A3D0PAF9-F1
#
_cell.length_a   1.000
_cell.length_b   1.000
_cell.length_c   1.000
_cell.angle_alpha   90.00
_cell.angle_beta   90.00
_cell.angle_gamma   90.00
#
_symmetry.space_group_name_H-M   'P 1'
#
loop_
_entity.id
_entity.type
_entity.pdbx_description
1 polymer ?
#
loop_
_entity_poly.entity_id
_entity_poly.type
_entity_poly.pdbx_seq_one_letter_code
_entity_poly.pdbx_strand_id
1 'polypeptide(L)'
;MNQSLSSLARLTLRQLRRVASDLGVALYSRKSKDELLDAISTKQEFSAGEKRIETAISLAEMEAGFGNTPLPLPETRVVFLPRDPQWAYVFWEIAADSRRSAEAAGARQLCLRVCDVTGLHDGSSHPHTL
;
A
#
# COMPACT_ATOMS: atom_id res chain seq x y z
N MET A 1 -10.43 15.55 -22.37
CA MET A 1 -11.73 14.97 -21.96
C MET A 1 -12.82 15.14 -23.05
N ASN A 2 -12.52 14.93 -24.34
CA ASN A 2 -13.51 15.16 -25.44
C ASN A 2 -14.03 13.87 -26.11
N GLN A 3 -13.60 12.69 -25.67
CA GLN A 3 -13.94 11.43 -26.34
C GLN A 3 -15.38 10.95 -26.04
N SER A 4 -15.91 11.22 -24.84
CA SER A 4 -17.29 10.84 -24.48
C SER A 4 -18.33 11.70 -25.20
N LEU A 5 -18.17 13.02 -25.21
CA LEU A 5 -19.06 13.96 -25.91
C LEU A 5 -19.06 13.73 -27.43
N SER A 6 -17.89 13.52 -28.02
CA SER A 6 -17.79 13.21 -29.46
C SER A 6 -18.41 11.85 -29.82
N SER A 7 -18.39 10.88 -28.90
CA SER A 7 -19.06 9.58 -29.09
C SER A 7 -20.58 9.71 -28.95
N LEU A 8 -21.08 10.47 -27.98
CA LEU A 8 -22.52 10.71 -27.80
C LEU A 8 -23.11 11.57 -28.92
N ALA A 9 -22.36 12.55 -29.45
CA ALA A 9 -22.81 13.41 -30.54
C ALA A 9 -23.14 12.63 -31.83
N ARG A 10 -22.51 11.47 -32.04
CA ARG A 10 -22.76 10.58 -33.19
C ARG A 10 -24.05 9.75 -33.05
N LEU A 11 -24.64 9.67 -31.85
CA LEU A 11 -25.85 8.90 -31.62
C LEU A 11 -27.09 9.59 -32.20
N THR A 12 -28.09 8.78 -32.53
CA THR A 12 -29.42 9.26 -32.92
C THR A 12 -30.17 9.79 -31.71
N LEU A 13 -31.12 10.71 -31.92
CA LEU A 13 -31.93 11.30 -30.84
C LEU A 13 -32.68 10.24 -30.01
N ARG A 14 -33.13 9.15 -30.65
CA ARG A 14 -33.78 8.02 -29.98
C ARG A 14 -32.82 7.31 -29.03
N GLN A 15 -31.58 7.08 -29.45
CA GLN A 15 -30.55 6.46 -28.62
C GLN A 15 -30.17 7.37 -27.45
N LEU A 16 -30.04 8.67 -27.67
CA LEU A 16 -29.79 9.65 -26.60
C LEU A 16 -30.92 9.69 -25.57
N ARG A 17 -32.19 9.65 -26.01
CA ARG A 17 -33.34 9.57 -25.09
C ARG A 17 -33.36 8.29 -24.25
N ARG A 18 -32.94 7.16 -24.81
CA ARG A 18 -32.81 5.90 -24.07
C ARG A 18 -31.75 6.03 -22.97
N VAL A 19 -30.55 6.48 -23.33
CA VAL A 19 -29.45 6.70 -22.38
C VAL A 19 -29.84 7.72 -21.30
N ALA A 20 -30.53 8.80 -21.67
CA ALA A 20 -31.03 9.80 -20.72
C ALA A 20 -32.08 9.23 -19.76
N SER A 21 -32.97 8.35 -20.24
CA SER A 21 -33.93 7.64 -19.39
C SER A 21 -33.23 6.71 -18.40
N ASP A 22 -32.25 5.94 -18.88
CA ASP A 22 -31.48 4.99 -18.05
C ASP A 22 -30.67 5.72 -16.97
N LEU A 23 -30.19 6.94 -17.25
CA LEU A 23 -29.50 7.82 -16.30
C LEU A 23 -30.44 8.70 -15.45
N GLY A 24 -31.77 8.56 -15.60
CA GLY A 24 -32.74 9.30 -14.80
C GLY A 24 -32.81 10.81 -15.07
N VAL A 25 -32.52 11.25 -16.31
CA VAL A 25 -32.66 12.66 -16.73
C VAL A 25 -34.14 13.02 -16.84
N ALA A 26 -34.61 14.00 -16.07
CA ALA A 26 -36.02 14.41 -16.09
C ALA A 26 -36.44 15.05 -17.42
N LEU A 27 -37.69 14.79 -17.84
CA LEU A 27 -38.30 15.35 -19.06
C LEU A 27 -37.47 15.12 -20.34
N TYR A 28 -36.66 14.05 -20.38
CA TYR A 28 -35.76 13.73 -21.50
C TYR A 28 -36.46 13.68 -22.87
N SER A 29 -37.73 13.29 -22.91
CA SER A 29 -38.51 13.20 -24.15
C SER A 29 -38.77 14.58 -24.78
N ARG A 30 -38.81 15.65 -23.97
CA ARG A 30 -39.11 17.02 -24.41
C ARG A 30 -37.86 17.83 -24.80
N LYS A 31 -36.67 17.30 -24.51
CA LYS A 31 -35.38 17.98 -24.75
C LYS A 31 -34.90 17.84 -26.19
N SER A 32 -34.19 18.85 -26.67
CA SER A 32 -33.47 18.82 -27.95
C SER A 32 -32.24 17.90 -27.86
N LYS A 33 -31.57 17.63 -29.00
CA LYS A 33 -30.38 16.77 -29.02
C LYS A 33 -29.26 17.34 -28.14
N ASP A 34 -29.03 18.65 -28.24
CA ASP A 34 -27.94 19.33 -27.54
C ASP A 34 -28.25 19.43 -26.03
N GLU A 35 -29.49 19.77 -25.67
CA GLU A 35 -29.94 19.77 -24.28
C GLU A 35 -29.85 18.38 -23.62
N LEU A 36 -30.02 17.30 -24.40
CA LEU A 36 -29.83 15.94 -23.91
C LEU A 36 -28.35 15.62 -23.67
N LEU A 37 -27.45 16.06 -24.54
CA LEU A 37 -26.01 15.85 -24.38
C LEU A 37 -25.49 16.53 -23.11
N ASP A 38 -25.89 17.78 -22.90
CA ASP A 38 -25.51 18.54 -21.70
C ASP A 38 -26.07 17.89 -20.43
N ALA A 39 -27.37 17.56 -20.42
CA ALA A 39 -28.00 16.94 -19.26
C ALA A 39 -27.43 15.56 -18.92
N ILE A 40 -27.06 14.75 -19.93
CA ILE A 40 -26.40 13.46 -19.74
C ILE A 40 -25.01 13.67 -19.14
N SER A 41 -24.22 14.62 -19.64
CA SER A 41 -22.88 14.91 -19.11
C SER A 41 -22.93 15.31 -17.64
N THR A 42 -23.84 16.24 -17.29
CA THR A 42 -24.02 16.67 -15.89
C THR A 42 -24.43 15.52 -14.98
N LYS A 43 -25.33 14.63 -15.42
CA LYS A 43 -25.73 13.46 -14.63
C LYS A 43 -24.61 12.43 -14.46
N GLN A 44 -23.77 12.24 -15.47
CA GLN A 44 -22.60 11.35 -15.38
C GLN A 44 -21.56 11.87 -14.38
N GLU A 45 -21.29 13.17 -14.39
CA GLU A 45 -20.36 13.79 -13.44
C GLU A 45 -20.88 13.71 -12.01
N PHE A 46 -22.17 13.98 -11.80
CA PHE A 46 -22.81 13.90 -10.48
C PHE A 46 -22.79 12.48 -9.92
N SER A 47 -23.18 11.48 -10.72
CA SER A 47 -23.17 10.07 -10.31
C SER A 47 -21.75 9.54 -10.04
N ALA A 48 -20.75 9.95 -10.85
CA ALA A 48 -19.36 9.60 -10.60
C ALA A 48 -18.80 10.27 -9.33
N GLY A 49 -19.23 11.50 -9.04
CA GLY A 49 -18.91 12.22 -7.80
C GLY A 49 -19.51 11.55 -6.57
N GLU A 50 -20.81 11.28 -6.58
CA GLU A 50 -21.54 10.60 -5.49
C GLU A 50 -20.92 9.23 -5.19
N LYS A 51 -20.71 8.41 -6.23
CA LYS A 51 -20.13 7.06 -6.05
C LYS A 51 -18.71 7.11 -5.47
N ARG A 52 -17.91 8.12 -5.85
CA ARG A 52 -16.56 8.33 -5.28
C ARG A 52 -16.63 8.74 -3.81
N ILE A 53 -17.55 9.63 -3.45
CA ILE A 53 -17.75 10.11 -2.08
C ILE A 53 -18.26 8.96 -1.19
N GLU A 54 -19.29 8.22 -1.62
CA GLU A 54 -19.81 7.04 -0.90
C GLU A 54 -18.73 5.98 -0.68
N THR A 55 -17.93 5.69 -1.72
CA THR A 55 -16.83 4.72 -1.60
C THR A 55 -15.77 5.22 -0.62
N ALA A 56 -15.40 6.51 -0.68
CA ALA A 56 -14.41 7.10 0.22
C ALA A 56 -14.87 7.14 1.68
N ILE A 57 -16.15 7.44 1.93
CA ILE A 57 -16.75 7.42 3.28
C ILE A 57 -16.75 5.99 3.82
N SER A 58 -17.19 5.01 3.02
CA SER A 58 -17.19 3.59 3.41
C SER A 58 -15.78 3.06 3.71
N LEU A 59 -14.76 3.47 2.95
CA LEU A 59 -13.37 3.11 3.21
C LEU A 59 -12.87 3.71 4.53
N ALA A 60 -13.13 4.99 4.78
CA ALA A 60 -12.70 5.66 6.00
C ALA A 60 -13.38 5.10 7.26
N GLU A 61 -14.67 4.76 7.17
CA GLU A 61 -15.41 4.10 8.26
C GLU A 61 -14.88 2.70 8.54
N MET A 62 -14.49 1.96 7.50
CA MET A 62 -13.90 0.64 7.62
C MET A 62 -12.48 0.72 8.24
N GLU A 63 -11.66 1.69 7.83
CA GLU A 63 -10.34 1.99 8.40
C GLU A 63 -10.42 2.39 9.87
N ALA A 64 -11.40 3.20 10.26
CA ALA A 64 -11.61 3.60 11.66
C ALA A 64 -12.01 2.43 12.57
N GLY A 65 -12.63 1.37 12.01
CA GLY A 65 -12.97 0.14 12.72
C GLY A 65 -11.79 -0.81 12.93
N PHE A 66 -10.73 -0.68 12.14
CA PHE A 66 -9.47 -1.39 12.38
C PHE A 66 -8.68 -0.63 13.45
N GLY A 67 -8.79 -1.07 14.71
CA GLY A 67 -7.88 -0.62 15.76
C GLY A 67 -6.42 -0.83 15.33
N ASN A 68 -5.48 -0.08 15.90
CA ASN A 68 -4.06 -0.23 15.58
C ASN A 68 -3.66 -1.70 15.69
N THR A 69 -3.28 -2.31 14.56
CA THR A 69 -2.65 -3.62 14.53
C THR A 69 -1.48 -3.55 15.52
N PRO A 70 -1.44 -4.39 16.57
CA PRO A 70 -0.28 -4.44 17.44
C PRO A 70 0.89 -4.88 16.57
N LEU A 71 1.72 -3.93 16.13
CA LEU A 71 3.02 -4.29 15.59
C LEU A 71 3.78 -4.95 16.74
N PRO A 72 4.39 -6.13 16.52
CA PRO A 72 5.30 -6.67 17.51
C PRO A 72 6.31 -5.59 17.87
N LEU A 73 6.52 -5.39 19.17
CA LEU A 73 7.51 -4.44 19.67
C LEU A 73 8.85 -4.75 18.99
N PRO A 74 9.60 -3.74 18.55
CA PRO A 74 10.88 -3.99 17.88
C PRO A 74 11.82 -4.69 18.87
N GLU A 75 12.11 -5.96 18.65
CA GLU A 75 13.04 -6.74 19.46
C GLU A 75 14.49 -6.53 18.99
N THR A 76 15.43 -6.53 19.93
CA THR A 76 16.86 -6.59 19.58
C THR A 76 17.18 -7.98 19.04
N ARG A 77 17.73 -8.06 17.84
CA ARG A 77 18.08 -9.33 17.19
C ARG A 77 19.40 -9.25 16.45
N VAL A 78 20.09 -10.39 16.38
CA VAL A 78 21.29 -10.58 15.56
C VAL A 78 21.08 -11.85 14.73
N VAL A 79 21.32 -11.75 13.43
CA VAL A 79 21.19 -12.86 12.48
C VAL A 79 22.55 -13.08 11.83
N PHE A 80 23.03 -14.32 11.89
CA PHE A 80 24.28 -14.74 11.27
C PHE A 80 23.98 -15.70 10.12
N LEU A 81 24.40 -15.35 8.91
CA LEU A 81 24.21 -16.16 7.71
C LEU A 81 25.58 -16.60 7.15
N PRO A 82 25.99 -17.86 7.34
CA PRO A 82 27.21 -18.37 6.73
C PRO A 82 27.04 -18.41 5.20
N ARG A 83 28.06 -17.94 4.46
CA ARG A 83 28.06 -18.00 2.99
C ARG A 83 28.95 -19.15 2.49
N ASP A 84 30.19 -19.19 2.98
CA ASP A 84 31.21 -20.17 2.65
C ASP A 84 32.24 -20.25 3.81
N PRO A 85 33.27 -21.10 3.76
CA PRO A 85 34.24 -21.21 4.86
C PRO A 85 34.98 -19.91 5.21
N GLN A 86 35.03 -18.92 4.32
CA GLN A 86 35.75 -17.67 4.52
C GLN A 86 34.83 -16.48 4.81
N TRP A 87 33.56 -16.54 4.38
CA TRP A 87 32.65 -15.40 4.42
C TRP A 87 31.32 -15.71 5.13
N ALA A 88 30.84 -14.73 5.88
CA ALA A 88 29.50 -14.73 6.47
C ALA A 88 28.93 -13.30 6.51
N TYR A 89 27.61 -13.20 6.50
CA TYR A 89 26.89 -11.95 6.68
C TYR A 89 26.30 -11.88 8.09
N VAL A 90 26.41 -10.70 8.71
CA VAL A 90 25.81 -10.44 10.02
C VAL A 90 24.88 -9.26 9.89
N PHE A 91 23.63 -9.47 10.27
CA PHE A 91 22.62 -8.43 10.37
C PHE A 91 22.25 -8.26 11.83
N TRP A 92 22.09 -7.04 12.29
CA TRP A 92 21.58 -6.78 13.63
C TRP A 92 20.60 -5.63 13.60
N GLU A 93 19.61 -5.73 14.46
CA GLU A 93 18.66 -4.68 14.76
C GLU A 93 18.65 -4.49 16.27
N ILE A 94 18.70 -3.25 16.72
CA ILE A 94 18.72 -2.91 18.15
C ILE A 94 17.46 -2.13 18.44
N ALA A 95 16.63 -2.66 19.35
CA ALA A 95 15.43 -1.98 19.82
C ALA A 95 15.80 -0.60 20.40
N ALA A 96 14.91 0.38 20.21
CA ALA A 96 15.14 1.74 20.71
C ALA A 96 15.33 1.77 22.25
N ASP A 97 14.63 0.91 22.99
CA ASP A 97 14.74 0.80 24.45
C ASP A 97 16.07 0.20 24.88
N SER A 98 16.50 -0.87 24.20
CA SER A 98 17.80 -1.51 24.42
C SER A 98 18.95 -0.55 24.13
N ARG A 99 18.86 0.22 23.05
CA ARG A 99 19.86 1.24 22.69
C ARG A 99 19.94 2.34 23.76
N ARG A 100 18.79 2.90 24.15
CA ARG A 100 18.73 3.94 25.19
C ARG A 100 19.31 3.45 26.52
N SER A 101 18.99 2.21 26.90
CA SER A 101 19.49 1.60 28.13
C SER A 101 21.02 1.42 28.09
N ALA A 102 21.57 0.99 26.94
CA ALA A 102 23.00 0.86 26.76
C ALA A 102 23.74 2.22 26.79
N GLU A 103 23.19 3.23 26.12
CA GLU A 103 23.74 4.60 26.14
C GLU A 103 23.71 5.20 27.55
N ALA A 104 22.62 4.99 28.31
CA ALA A 104 22.53 5.38 29.72
C ALA A 104 23.56 4.66 30.61
N ALA A 105 23.91 3.41 30.28
CA ALA A 105 24.98 2.66 30.94
C ALA A 105 26.40 3.07 30.49
N GLY A 106 26.53 4.08 29.63
CA GLY A 106 27.81 4.62 29.16
C GLY A 106 28.36 3.96 27.90
N ALA A 107 27.54 3.22 27.14
CA ALA A 107 27.97 2.68 25.85
C ALA A 107 28.24 3.81 24.84
N ARG A 108 29.36 3.73 24.12
CA ARG A 108 29.83 4.78 23.20
C ARG A 108 29.94 4.34 21.74
N GLN A 109 30.03 3.05 21.50
CA GLN A 109 30.20 2.47 20.17
C GLN A 109 29.61 1.06 20.12
N LEU A 110 29.16 0.67 18.94
CA LEU A 110 28.77 -0.71 18.67
C LEU A 110 30.02 -1.51 18.27
N CYS A 111 30.16 -2.72 18.82
CA CYS A 111 31.22 -3.64 18.45
C CYS A 111 30.67 -5.03 18.20
N LEU A 112 31.17 -5.70 17.17
CA LEU A 112 30.93 -7.12 16.93
C LEU A 112 32.16 -7.89 17.41
N ARG A 113 31.95 -8.88 18.29
CA ARG A 113 33.00 -9.81 18.71
C ARG A 113 32.63 -11.21 18.22
N VAL A 114 33.50 -11.79 17.41
CA VAL A 114 33.39 -13.17 16.97
C VAL A 114 34.31 -14.00 17.87
N CYS A 115 33.74 -15.04 18.49
CA CYS A 115 34.48 -15.97 19.32
C CYS A 115 34.35 -17.37 18.72
N ASP A 116 35.46 -18.09 18.66
CA ASP A 116 35.43 -19.52 18.40
C ASP A 116 34.94 -20.25 19.66
N VAL A 117 33.87 -21.03 19.52
CA VAL A 117 33.27 -21.84 20.58
C VAL A 117 33.49 -23.34 20.37
N THR A 118 34.17 -23.73 19.30
CA THR A 118 34.41 -25.14 18.95
C THR A 118 35.41 -25.82 19.88
N GLY A 119 36.24 -25.04 20.58
CA GLY A 119 37.32 -25.56 21.43
C GLY A 119 38.46 -26.19 20.62
N LEU A 120 38.45 -26.02 19.30
CA LEU A 120 39.49 -26.50 18.40
C LEU A 120 40.70 -25.56 18.44
N HIS A 121 41.88 -26.15 18.52
CA HIS A 121 43.12 -25.39 18.51
C HIS A 121 43.54 -25.09 17.07
N ASP A 122 44.08 -23.88 16.85
CA ASP A 122 44.83 -23.50 15.65
C ASP A 122 44.10 -23.72 14.30
N GLY A 123 42.79 -23.47 14.27
CA GLY A 123 41.98 -23.57 13.04
C GLY A 123 41.74 -25.00 12.56
N SER A 124 41.89 -26.00 13.44
CA SER A 124 41.48 -27.37 13.13
C SER A 124 39.97 -27.44 12.84
N SER A 125 39.59 -28.33 11.93
CA SER A 125 38.20 -28.58 11.53
C SER A 125 37.78 -29.98 11.97
N HIS A 126 36.51 -30.17 12.32
CA HIS A 126 35.99 -31.51 12.56
C HIS A 126 36.04 -32.33 11.27
N PRO A 127 36.35 -33.64 11.35
CA PRO A 127 36.28 -34.51 10.19
C PRO A 127 34.88 -34.41 9.57
N HIS A 128 34.81 -34.18 8.27
CA HIS A 128 33.58 -33.91 7.47
C HIS A 128 33.01 -32.48 7.51
N THR A 129 33.70 -31.51 8.13
CA THR A 129 33.40 -30.09 7.95
C THR A 129 34.30 -29.52 6.84
N LEU A 130 33.73 -29.52 5.62
CA LEU A 130 34.29 -29.16 4.29
C LEU A 130 35.75 -29.53 4.01
#